data_AF-A0A8H7AMT9-F1
#
_entry.id   AF-A0A8H7AMT9-F1
#
_cell.length_a   1.000
_cell.length_b   1.000
_cell.length_c   1.000
_cell.angle_alpha   90.00
_cell.angle_beta   90.00
_cell.angle_gamma   90.00
#
_symmetry.space_group_name_H-M   'P 1'
#
loop_
_entity.id
_entity.type
_entity.pdbx_description
1 polymer ?
#
loop_
_entity_poly.entity_id
_entity_poly.type
_entity_poly.pdbx_seq_one_letter_code
_entity_poly.pdbx_strand_id
1 'polypeptide(L)'
;MDCNDVPLNATIDCDDPWANGCTSKARFEFVSIWNFTYNIYARCPTDPRLFKHANGTHLQALTQPACEHIAGSWLNWYRGSVIWVRLTTWKFPLFQLIAHFARPPLGYATQAFVIAHLLGDPINTIQNLLHKLSKCQSRAEHLKTIEPLVIHDMRVKDEDKVEQAFFDGLKRDRWQKALGLLAESYDEWGKGDEPKDMLDNILRQVRKEQMDSKQRLQALILETADALAADRATKHLPIWIAIGFFIGTIIVATTRTMAAADDEVFSKTTFISVEMYGVAFASCYFWVIPAVFLGSIIGVSQTEEQIRRILRRFHEDLEDIGDLGQGKPSPNWLEGEDRERVFCEDRERVFRGGVYSWLPVDHHDKAEKLLSLDQTQPPLDQTQPLQGAHWIWKWWAYHTFGPVFIVALPSITGALLSGRIPPENWNCRVIGELGFFVVWLTSAQLDFILDYRITLSADEDHCINFGILGAIPWWPHQKRNKLFWIVYAKDVFCTLATLLFLILAVSGCLNACSCWMDPETGLILPQRPDIDGLLRYRLHHEYPAYIYVGLGMELVVVPLVVWWNYTDALRVYVQRDDGESNWRDYWKIRNSLSRGWSKLLRVLKVGNDGDASPVALGPLPEDSQSLLQAGGTS
;
A
#
# COMPACT_ATOMS: atom_id res chain seq x y z
N MET A 1 44.41 14.29 -20.03
CA MET A 1 43.98 13.88 -21.40
C MET A 1 42.72 13.03 -21.27
N ASP A 2 41.75 13.07 -22.19
CA ASP A 2 40.63 12.13 -22.13
C ASP A 2 41.13 10.74 -22.53
N CYS A 3 40.82 9.71 -21.74
CA CYS A 3 41.23 8.35 -22.06
C CYS A 3 40.59 7.78 -23.30
N ASN A 4 39.48 8.39 -23.74
CA ASN A 4 38.87 8.08 -25.03
C ASN A 4 39.63 8.68 -26.22
N ASP A 5 40.38 9.77 -26.00
CA ASP A 5 41.12 10.46 -27.05
C ASP A 5 42.50 9.81 -27.29
N VAL A 6 42.89 8.83 -26.48
CA VAL A 6 44.14 8.09 -26.65
C VAL A 6 43.95 7.11 -27.82
N PRO A 7 44.56 7.34 -29.00
CA PRO A 7 44.37 6.46 -30.13
C PRO A 7 44.87 5.06 -29.78
N LEU A 8 44.27 4.04 -30.40
CA LEU A 8 44.67 2.63 -30.28
C LEU A 8 46.14 2.35 -30.63
N ASN A 9 46.88 3.35 -31.14
CA ASN A 9 48.30 3.30 -31.49
C ASN A 9 49.21 4.14 -30.58
N ALA A 10 48.69 4.95 -29.65
CA ALA A 10 49.53 5.72 -28.73
C ALA A 10 50.34 4.77 -27.83
N THR A 11 51.62 5.03 -27.59
CA THR A 11 52.44 4.21 -26.67
C THR A 11 51.93 4.35 -25.24
N ILE A 12 51.39 3.27 -24.66
CA ILE A 12 51.10 3.20 -23.23
C ILE A 12 52.41 2.82 -22.55
N ASP A 13 52.89 3.68 -21.66
CA ASP A 13 54.01 3.36 -20.78
C ASP A 13 53.55 2.32 -19.75
N CYS A 14 54.16 1.14 -19.77
CA CYS A 14 53.86 0.07 -18.81
C CYS A 14 54.62 0.27 -17.47
N ASP A 15 55.67 1.11 -17.46
CA ASP A 15 56.54 1.34 -16.30
C ASP A 15 56.02 2.47 -15.41
N ASP A 16 55.39 3.50 -16.00
CA ASP A 16 54.67 4.54 -15.27
C ASP A 16 53.14 4.43 -15.49
N PRO A 17 52.41 3.77 -14.56
CA PRO A 17 50.96 3.58 -14.66
C PRO A 17 50.18 4.91 -14.62
N TRP A 18 50.82 6.03 -14.28
CA TRP A 18 50.16 7.32 -14.13
C TRP A 18 50.75 8.44 -15.01
N ALA A 19 51.85 8.19 -15.74
CA ALA A 19 52.57 9.15 -16.57
C ALA A 19 51.66 10.02 -17.47
N ASN A 20 50.56 9.43 -17.95
CA ASN A 20 49.69 10.08 -18.93
C ASN A 20 48.57 10.95 -18.31
N GLY A 21 48.44 11.00 -16.97
CA GLY A 21 47.44 11.84 -16.27
C GLY A 21 46.03 11.73 -16.89
N CYS A 22 45.66 10.51 -17.24
CA CYS A 22 44.52 10.26 -18.09
C CYS A 22 43.25 10.12 -17.25
N THR A 23 42.28 11.00 -17.49
CA THR A 23 40.99 11.01 -16.79
C THR A 23 39.89 11.04 -17.82
N SER A 24 38.86 10.20 -17.66
CA SER A 24 37.68 10.24 -18.52
C SER A 24 36.92 11.55 -18.31
N LYS A 25 36.75 12.38 -19.36
CA LYS A 25 35.89 13.59 -19.24
C LYS A 25 34.44 13.21 -19.01
N ALA A 26 34.04 12.03 -19.49
CA ALA A 26 32.72 11.46 -19.27
C ALA A 26 32.58 10.82 -17.87
N ARG A 27 33.62 10.87 -17.03
CA ARG A 27 33.66 10.30 -15.68
C ARG A 27 33.44 8.79 -15.72
N PHE A 28 32.54 8.26 -14.90
CA PHE A 28 32.19 6.83 -14.89
C PHE A 28 31.32 6.47 -16.10
N GLU A 29 31.98 6.15 -17.22
CA GLU A 29 31.37 5.67 -18.46
C GLU A 29 31.93 4.28 -18.79
N PHE A 30 31.06 3.25 -18.74
CA PHE A 30 31.46 1.85 -18.96
C PHE A 30 32.26 1.63 -20.24
N VAL A 31 31.83 2.25 -21.35
CA VAL A 31 32.48 2.10 -22.67
C VAL A 31 33.90 2.62 -22.65
N SER A 32 34.09 3.81 -22.09
CA SER A 32 35.40 4.44 -21.95
C SER A 32 36.34 3.63 -21.06
N ILE A 33 35.81 3.18 -19.92
CA ILE A 33 36.57 2.38 -18.97
C ILE A 33 36.94 1.02 -19.59
N TRP A 34 36.02 0.40 -20.34
CA TRP A 34 36.28 -0.85 -21.04
C TRP A 34 37.35 -0.70 -22.11
N ASN A 35 37.24 0.30 -22.99
CA ASN A 35 38.23 0.53 -24.04
C ASN A 35 39.63 0.75 -23.45
N PHE A 36 39.71 1.51 -22.36
CA PHE A 36 40.97 1.71 -21.63
C PHE A 36 41.50 0.39 -21.03
N THR A 37 40.65 -0.36 -20.33
CA THR A 37 41.00 -1.66 -19.72
C THR A 37 41.49 -2.65 -20.78
N TYR A 38 40.78 -2.74 -21.90
CA TYR A 38 41.11 -3.59 -23.03
C TYR A 38 42.47 -3.25 -23.62
N ASN A 39 42.73 -1.96 -23.86
CA ASN A 39 43.98 -1.48 -24.44
C ASN A 39 45.19 -1.72 -23.52
N ILE A 40 45.03 -1.51 -22.21
CA ILE A 40 46.10 -1.84 -21.25
C ILE A 40 46.35 -3.33 -21.25
N TYR A 41 45.30 -4.15 -21.10
CA TYR A 41 45.45 -5.60 -21.05
C TYR A 41 46.13 -6.17 -22.29
N ALA A 42 45.79 -5.66 -23.48
CA ALA A 42 46.37 -6.12 -24.75
C ALA A 42 47.86 -5.78 -24.91
N ARG A 43 48.38 -4.77 -24.20
CA ARG A 43 49.75 -4.25 -24.38
C ARG A 43 50.65 -4.48 -23.19
N CYS A 44 50.11 -4.29 -21.99
CA CYS A 44 50.77 -4.43 -20.70
C CYS A 44 49.94 -5.42 -19.84
N PRO A 45 49.93 -6.73 -20.16
CA PRO A 45 49.10 -7.70 -19.44
C PRO A 45 49.48 -7.83 -17.94
N THR A 46 50.68 -7.42 -17.55
CA THR A 46 51.17 -7.42 -16.17
C THR A 46 51.08 -6.06 -15.48
N ASP A 47 50.34 -5.11 -16.06
CA ASP A 47 50.21 -3.75 -15.52
C ASP A 47 49.59 -3.76 -14.11
N PRO A 48 50.14 -3.02 -13.13
CA PRO A 48 49.62 -3.00 -11.76
C PRO A 48 48.21 -2.39 -11.63
N ARG A 49 47.72 -1.67 -12.65
CA ARG A 49 46.35 -1.16 -12.70
C ARG A 49 45.34 -2.27 -12.96
N LEU A 50 45.77 -3.37 -13.58
CA LEU A 50 44.94 -4.55 -13.85
C LEU A 50 44.81 -5.40 -12.58
N PHE A 51 43.61 -5.90 -12.36
CA PHE A 51 43.29 -6.75 -11.22
C PHE A 51 44.07 -8.06 -11.30
N LYS A 52 44.76 -8.42 -10.21
CA LYS A 52 45.55 -9.66 -10.13
C LYS A 52 44.76 -10.71 -9.35
N HIS A 53 44.42 -11.80 -10.00
CA HIS A 53 43.72 -12.93 -9.38
C HIS A 53 44.64 -13.69 -8.40
N ALA A 54 44.07 -14.48 -7.49
CA ALA A 54 44.81 -15.17 -6.43
C ALA A 54 45.90 -16.14 -6.93
N ASN A 55 45.71 -16.71 -8.12
CA ASN A 55 46.68 -17.56 -8.82
C ASN A 55 47.83 -16.76 -9.48
N GLY A 56 47.85 -15.43 -9.34
CA GLY A 56 48.85 -14.54 -9.90
C GLY A 56 48.58 -14.06 -11.34
N THR A 57 47.53 -14.54 -12.01
CA THR A 57 47.17 -14.08 -13.36
C THR A 57 46.44 -12.75 -13.30
N HIS A 58 46.84 -11.79 -14.14
CA HIS A 58 46.10 -10.55 -14.29
C HIS A 58 44.83 -10.79 -15.13
N LEU A 59 43.72 -10.22 -14.68
CA LEU A 59 42.43 -10.25 -15.38
C LEU A 59 42.25 -8.98 -16.21
N GLN A 60 41.38 -9.07 -17.21
CA GLN A 60 40.93 -7.92 -17.99
C GLN A 60 39.90 -7.09 -17.20
N ALA A 61 40.31 -6.63 -16.03
CA ALA A 61 39.53 -5.82 -15.09
C ALA A 61 40.46 -4.85 -14.38
N LEU A 62 39.96 -3.65 -14.04
CA LEU A 62 40.75 -2.67 -13.29
C LEU A 62 40.70 -2.94 -11.79
N THR A 63 41.76 -2.57 -11.10
CA THR A 63 41.75 -2.41 -9.63
C THR A 63 40.90 -1.19 -9.24
N GLN A 64 40.42 -1.14 -7.99
CA GLN A 64 39.65 -0.01 -7.50
C GLN A 64 40.41 1.33 -7.60
N PRO A 65 41.70 1.44 -7.17
CA PRO A 65 42.44 2.69 -7.29
C PRO A 65 42.62 3.14 -8.76
N ALA A 66 42.83 2.19 -9.67
CA ALA A 66 42.90 2.48 -11.11
C ALA A 66 41.57 3.04 -11.62
N CYS A 67 40.46 2.38 -11.30
CA CYS A 67 39.13 2.84 -11.69
C CYS A 67 38.83 4.24 -11.14
N GLU A 68 39.08 4.50 -9.85
CA GLU A 68 38.81 5.79 -9.21
C GLU A 68 39.67 6.92 -9.80
N HIS A 69 40.90 6.63 -10.19
CA HIS A 69 41.75 7.60 -10.88
C HIS A 69 41.19 7.96 -12.27
N ILE A 70 40.75 6.96 -13.05
CA ILE A 70 40.27 7.16 -14.43
C ILE A 70 38.88 7.79 -14.45
N ALA A 71 37.97 7.24 -13.66
CA ALA A 71 36.56 7.62 -13.65
C ALA A 71 36.29 8.81 -12.71
N GLY A 72 37.18 9.09 -11.76
CA GLY A 72 37.01 10.10 -10.73
C GLY A 72 36.31 9.56 -9.46
N SER A 73 36.10 10.45 -8.49
CA SER A 73 35.50 10.13 -7.19
C SER A 73 34.01 9.71 -7.28
N TRP A 74 33.46 9.24 -6.16
CA TRP A 74 32.05 8.80 -6.05
C TRP A 74 30.99 9.88 -6.39
N LEU A 75 31.33 11.17 -6.33
CA LEU A 75 30.43 12.30 -6.62
C LEU A 75 30.39 12.67 -8.11
N ASN A 76 30.13 11.66 -8.94
CA ASN A 76 30.06 11.83 -10.38
C ASN A 76 28.64 11.94 -10.88
N TRP A 77 28.38 13.02 -11.62
CA TRP A 77 27.09 13.30 -12.23
C TRP A 77 27.16 12.91 -13.69
N TYR A 78 26.12 12.23 -14.17
CA TYR A 78 25.92 12.01 -15.59
C TYR A 78 25.77 13.33 -16.34
N ARG A 79 25.99 13.26 -17.66
CA ARG A 79 25.60 14.34 -18.56
C ARG A 79 24.10 14.60 -18.41
N GLY A 80 23.70 15.86 -18.42
CA GLY A 80 22.30 16.27 -18.23
C GLY A 80 21.32 15.59 -19.19
N SER A 81 21.75 15.29 -20.42
CA SER A 81 20.94 14.54 -21.39
C SER A 81 20.61 13.12 -20.92
N VAL A 82 21.55 12.41 -20.30
CA VAL A 82 21.36 11.05 -19.78
C VAL A 82 20.44 11.09 -18.55
N ILE A 83 20.65 12.05 -17.66
CA ILE A 83 19.76 12.30 -16.50
C ILE A 83 18.33 12.53 -16.99
N TRP A 84 18.15 13.40 -18.00
CA TRP A 84 16.84 13.72 -18.56
C TRP A 84 16.15 12.50 -19.17
N VAL A 85 16.85 11.71 -19.99
CA VAL A 85 16.30 10.47 -20.56
C VAL A 85 15.84 9.50 -19.47
N ARG A 86 16.57 9.39 -18.36
CA ARG A 86 16.18 8.52 -17.24
C ARG A 86 15.01 9.05 -16.45
N LEU A 87 14.96 10.37 -16.21
CA LEU A 87 13.81 11.01 -15.59
C LEU A 87 12.53 10.80 -16.41
N THR A 88 12.59 11.03 -17.72
CA THR A 88 11.42 10.89 -18.59
C THR A 88 10.97 9.44 -18.78
N THR A 89 11.92 8.50 -18.85
CA THR A 89 11.59 7.07 -19.07
C THR A 89 10.93 6.44 -17.85
N TRP A 90 11.43 6.72 -16.64
CA TRP A 90 11.02 5.96 -15.44
C TRP A 90 10.35 6.79 -14.35
N LYS A 91 10.78 8.05 -14.17
CA LYS A 91 10.35 8.86 -13.03
C LYS A 91 9.10 9.67 -13.32
N PHE A 92 8.95 10.18 -14.54
CA PHE A 92 7.75 10.91 -14.94
C PHE A 92 6.49 10.05 -14.89
N PRO A 93 6.47 8.80 -15.40
CA PRO A 93 5.31 7.92 -15.22
C PRO A 93 4.99 7.62 -13.75
N LEU A 94 6.02 7.44 -12.92
CA LEU A 94 5.86 7.26 -11.48
C LEU A 94 5.23 8.51 -10.82
N PHE A 95 5.76 9.71 -11.10
CA PHE A 95 5.21 10.96 -10.58
C PHE A 95 3.80 11.25 -11.12
N GLN A 96 3.52 10.88 -12.36
CA GLN A 96 2.17 10.95 -12.92
C GLN A 96 1.21 10.04 -12.14
N LEU A 97 1.61 8.81 -11.85
CA LEU A 97 0.81 7.88 -11.05
C LEU A 97 0.57 8.43 -9.63
N ILE A 98 1.61 8.95 -8.97
CA ILE A 98 1.50 9.62 -7.66
C ILE A 98 0.57 10.84 -7.73
N ALA A 99 0.64 11.63 -8.79
CA ALA A 99 -0.22 12.80 -8.99
C ALA A 99 -1.70 12.43 -9.17
N HIS A 100 -1.99 11.19 -9.55
CA HIS A 100 -3.34 10.63 -9.62
C HIS A 100 -3.83 10.00 -8.30
N PHE A 101 -2.99 9.95 -7.26
CA PHE A 101 -3.46 9.60 -5.92
C PHE A 101 -4.60 10.54 -5.52
N ALA A 102 -5.72 9.96 -5.08
CA ALA A 102 -6.86 10.74 -4.61
C ALA A 102 -6.39 11.61 -3.44
N ARG A 103 -6.81 12.88 -3.42
CA ARG A 103 -6.45 13.84 -2.36
C ARG A 103 -7.66 14.67 -1.98
N PRO A 104 -7.95 14.85 -0.68
CA PRO A 104 -9.06 15.68 -0.27
C PRO A 104 -8.81 17.14 -0.67
N PRO A 105 -9.84 17.88 -1.13
CA PRO A 105 -9.70 19.26 -1.62
C PRO A 105 -9.60 20.29 -0.48
N LEU A 106 -8.82 20.00 0.57
CA LEU A 106 -8.68 20.81 1.81
C LEU A 106 -7.51 21.79 1.73
N GLY A 107 -7.35 22.44 0.57
CA GLY A 107 -6.24 23.36 0.28
C GLY A 107 -4.90 22.68 -0.02
N TYR A 108 -3.95 23.49 -0.51
CA TYR A 108 -2.65 23.00 -1.00
C TYR A 108 -1.76 22.39 0.08
N ALA A 109 -1.78 22.92 1.31
CA ALA A 109 -0.96 22.41 2.40
C ALA A 109 -1.35 20.96 2.76
N THR A 110 -2.65 20.67 2.85
CA THR A 110 -3.17 19.33 3.11
C THR A 110 -2.90 18.38 1.94
N GLN A 111 -3.03 18.84 0.70
CA GLN A 111 -2.67 18.04 -0.46
C GLN A 111 -1.17 17.71 -0.50
N ALA A 112 -0.31 18.67 -0.16
CA ALA A 112 1.12 18.46 -0.04
C ALA A 112 1.45 17.50 1.11
N PHE A 113 0.77 17.61 2.25
CA PHE A 113 0.87 16.66 3.36
C PHE A 113 0.52 15.24 2.90
N VAL A 114 -0.60 15.04 2.21
CA VAL A 114 -1.03 13.72 1.73
C VAL A 114 0.03 13.09 0.82
N ILE A 115 0.65 13.88 -0.07
CA ILE A 115 1.72 13.40 -0.94
C ILE A 115 3.01 13.11 -0.15
N ALA A 116 3.36 13.96 0.81
CA ALA A 116 4.50 13.71 1.70
C ALA A 116 4.27 12.47 2.56
N HIS A 117 3.06 12.26 3.08
CA HIS A 117 2.74 11.05 3.83
C HIS A 117 2.81 9.81 2.93
N LEU A 118 2.24 9.87 1.72
CA LEU A 118 2.32 8.80 0.73
C LEU A 118 3.77 8.38 0.43
N LEU A 119 4.69 9.33 0.24
CA LEU A 119 6.08 9.06 -0.15
C LEU A 119 7.02 8.82 1.04
N GLY A 120 6.74 9.43 2.18
CA GLY A 120 7.53 9.34 3.41
C GLY A 120 7.12 8.17 4.30
N ASP A 121 5.87 7.74 4.24
CA ASP A 121 5.32 6.61 5.00
C ASP A 121 4.28 5.80 4.19
N PRO A 122 4.73 5.05 3.18
CA PRO A 122 3.83 4.22 2.37
C PRO A 122 3.18 3.08 3.17
N ILE A 123 3.84 2.60 4.23
CA ILE A 123 3.31 1.53 5.09
C ILE A 123 2.08 2.05 5.82
N ASN A 124 2.23 3.19 6.52
CA ASN A 124 1.10 3.80 7.23
C ASN A 124 0.02 4.28 6.26
N THR A 125 0.39 4.77 5.07
CA THR A 125 -0.58 5.12 4.02
C THR A 125 -1.45 3.92 3.62
N ILE A 126 -0.85 2.77 3.30
CA ILE A 126 -1.60 1.54 2.97
C ILE A 126 -2.43 1.08 4.16
N GLN A 127 -1.86 1.13 5.38
CA GLN A 127 -2.57 0.79 6.62
C GLN A 127 -3.84 1.63 6.80
N ASN A 128 -3.75 2.95 6.63
CA ASN A 128 -4.87 3.87 6.79
C ASN A 128 -5.95 3.66 5.73
N LEU A 129 -5.56 3.39 4.48
CA LEU A 129 -6.49 3.03 3.40
C LEU A 129 -7.24 1.71 3.71
N LEU A 130 -6.52 0.68 4.16
CA LEU A 130 -7.13 -0.61 4.54
C LEU A 130 -7.98 -0.47 5.81
N HIS A 131 -7.58 0.36 6.76
CA HIS A 131 -8.36 0.66 7.96
C HIS A 131 -9.68 1.31 7.60
N LYS A 132 -9.67 2.30 6.69
CA LYS A 132 -10.89 2.95 6.22
C LYS A 132 -11.85 1.96 5.54
N LEU A 133 -11.33 1.07 4.68
CA LEU A 133 -12.11 -0.03 4.12
C LEU A 133 -12.67 -0.98 5.19
N SER A 134 -11.90 -1.30 6.21
CA SER A 134 -12.35 -2.13 7.34
C SER A 134 -13.46 -1.47 8.15
N LYS A 135 -13.34 -0.16 8.44
CA LYS A 135 -14.36 0.60 9.17
C LYS A 135 -15.68 0.63 8.41
N CYS A 136 -15.62 0.93 7.11
CA CYS A 136 -16.78 0.87 6.22
C CYS A 136 -17.39 -0.54 6.14
N GLN A 137 -16.55 -1.58 6.04
CA GLN A 137 -16.99 -2.98 6.02
C GLN A 137 -17.76 -3.33 7.29
N SER A 138 -17.21 -3.00 8.46
CA SER A 138 -17.83 -3.27 9.76
C SER A 138 -19.17 -2.56 9.91
N ARG A 139 -19.28 -1.32 9.44
CA ARG A 139 -20.56 -0.57 9.44
C ARG A 139 -21.58 -1.18 8.50
N ALA A 140 -21.18 -1.54 7.29
CA ALA A 140 -22.08 -2.18 6.34
C ALA A 140 -22.59 -3.54 6.87
N GLU A 141 -21.73 -4.32 7.53
CA GLU A 141 -22.12 -5.56 8.22
C GLU A 141 -23.08 -5.30 9.38
N HIS A 142 -22.81 -4.27 10.20
CA HIS A 142 -23.71 -3.90 11.29
C HIS A 142 -25.10 -3.51 10.77
N LEU A 143 -25.17 -2.71 9.71
CA LEU A 143 -26.43 -2.31 9.09
C LEU A 143 -27.22 -3.51 8.53
N LYS A 144 -26.53 -4.51 7.98
CA LYS A 144 -27.15 -5.79 7.57
C LYS A 144 -27.79 -6.55 8.74
N THR A 145 -27.24 -6.43 9.95
CA THR A 145 -27.80 -7.10 11.14
C THR A 145 -29.06 -6.42 11.67
N ILE A 146 -29.14 -5.09 11.57
CA ILE A 146 -30.29 -4.33 12.07
C ILE A 146 -31.46 -4.37 11.07
N GLU A 147 -31.17 -4.39 9.78
CA GLU A 147 -32.18 -4.23 8.74
C GLU A 147 -33.34 -5.26 8.75
N PRO A 148 -33.14 -6.57 8.98
CA PRO A 148 -34.24 -7.53 9.05
C PRO A 148 -35.31 -7.12 10.06
N LEU A 149 -34.92 -6.45 11.14
CA LEU A 149 -35.82 -5.96 12.19
C LEU A 149 -36.70 -4.79 11.74
N VAL A 150 -36.30 -4.07 10.70
CA VAL A 150 -37.02 -2.92 10.14
C VAL A 150 -37.91 -3.36 8.98
N ILE A 151 -37.41 -4.25 8.11
CA ILE A 151 -38.14 -4.71 6.93
C ILE A 151 -39.24 -5.71 7.29
N HIS A 152 -39.07 -6.53 8.34
CA HIS A 152 -40.11 -7.49 8.72
C HIS A 152 -41.42 -6.81 9.17
N ASP A 153 -41.34 -5.57 9.67
CA ASP A 153 -42.50 -4.73 10.01
C ASP A 153 -43.17 -4.09 8.78
N MET A 154 -42.48 -4.01 7.63
CA MET A 154 -43.00 -3.39 6.40
C MET A 154 -43.70 -4.37 5.45
N ARG A 155 -43.70 -5.68 5.75
CA ARG A 155 -44.37 -6.68 4.92
C ARG A 155 -45.90 -6.57 5.05
N VAL A 156 -46.50 -5.85 4.09
CA VAL A 156 -47.93 -5.86 3.80
C VAL A 156 -48.38 -7.28 3.42
N LYS A 157 -49.61 -7.63 3.80
CA LYS A 157 -50.21 -8.99 3.77
C LYS A 157 -50.48 -9.59 2.37
N ASP A 158 -50.12 -8.94 1.27
CA ASP A 158 -50.52 -9.40 -0.06
C ASP A 158 -49.68 -10.55 -0.62
N GLU A 159 -50.35 -11.44 -1.37
CA GLU A 159 -49.90 -12.78 -1.72
C GLU A 159 -49.01 -12.89 -2.97
N ASP A 160 -48.64 -11.78 -3.61
CA ASP A 160 -47.77 -11.77 -4.80
C ASP A 160 -46.27 -11.86 -4.42
N LYS A 161 -45.90 -13.00 -3.81
CA LYS A 161 -44.74 -13.14 -2.91
C LYS A 161 -43.37 -13.37 -3.56
N VAL A 162 -43.24 -13.63 -4.86
CA VAL A 162 -41.96 -14.05 -5.46
C VAL A 162 -41.24 -12.91 -6.17
N GLU A 163 -41.94 -12.15 -7.00
CA GLU A 163 -41.35 -11.01 -7.71
C GLU A 163 -41.05 -9.85 -6.76
N GLN A 164 -41.94 -9.62 -5.79
CA GLN A 164 -41.76 -8.64 -4.73
C GLN A 164 -40.52 -8.95 -3.86
N ALA A 165 -40.28 -10.23 -3.53
CA ALA A 165 -39.08 -10.63 -2.76
C ALA A 165 -37.75 -10.34 -3.48
N PHE A 166 -37.72 -10.40 -4.82
CA PHE A 166 -36.53 -10.06 -5.60
C PHE A 166 -36.31 -8.55 -5.68
N PHE A 167 -37.36 -7.77 -5.95
CA PHE A 167 -37.30 -6.31 -5.93
C PHE A 167 -36.97 -5.76 -4.54
N ASP A 168 -37.48 -6.40 -3.49
CA ASP A 168 -37.17 -6.09 -2.10
C ASP A 168 -35.69 -6.34 -1.80
N GLY A 169 -35.10 -7.41 -2.33
CA GLY A 169 -33.67 -7.72 -2.17
C GLY A 169 -32.74 -6.69 -2.82
N LEU A 170 -33.11 -6.15 -3.98
CA LEU A 170 -32.36 -5.07 -4.66
C LEU A 170 -32.49 -3.74 -3.92
N LYS A 171 -33.70 -3.38 -3.50
CA LYS A 171 -33.95 -2.17 -2.70
C LYS A 171 -33.21 -2.22 -1.36
N ARG A 172 -33.13 -3.40 -0.77
CA ARG A 172 -32.38 -3.70 0.46
C ARG A 172 -30.88 -3.40 0.34
N ASP A 173 -30.22 -3.99 -0.66
CA ASP A 173 -28.78 -3.77 -0.90
C ASP A 173 -28.48 -2.29 -1.21
N ARG A 174 -29.37 -1.59 -1.94
CA ARG A 174 -29.23 -0.14 -2.19
C ARG A 174 -29.35 0.68 -0.90
N TRP A 175 -30.34 0.38 -0.07
CA TRP A 175 -30.57 1.07 1.20
C TRP A 175 -29.38 0.96 2.16
N GLN A 176 -28.82 -0.24 2.30
CA GLN A 176 -27.64 -0.46 3.14
C GLN A 176 -26.43 0.34 2.68
N LYS A 177 -26.18 0.38 1.36
CA LYS A 177 -25.08 1.16 0.81
C LYS A 177 -25.28 2.64 1.04
N ALA A 178 -26.50 3.14 0.88
CA ALA A 178 -26.83 4.53 1.12
C ALA A 178 -26.55 4.94 2.58
N LEU A 179 -27.00 4.13 3.54
CA LEU A 179 -26.70 4.35 4.96
C LEU A 179 -25.19 4.26 5.28
N GLY A 180 -24.49 3.30 4.68
CA GLY A 180 -23.04 3.16 4.81
C GLY A 180 -22.31 4.39 4.28
N LEU A 181 -22.67 4.86 3.09
CA LEU A 181 -22.06 6.01 2.43
C LEU A 181 -22.32 7.31 3.21
N LEU A 182 -23.52 7.44 3.77
CA LEU A 182 -23.88 8.54 4.64
C LEU A 182 -22.97 8.55 5.87
N ALA A 183 -22.85 7.41 6.57
CA ALA A 183 -21.97 7.27 7.74
C ALA A 183 -20.49 7.57 7.43
N GLU A 184 -19.98 7.11 6.28
CA GLU A 184 -18.61 7.41 5.83
C GLU A 184 -18.41 8.90 5.50
N SER A 185 -19.46 9.61 5.07
CA SER A 185 -19.36 11.03 4.76
C SER A 185 -19.27 11.90 6.01
N TYR A 186 -19.91 11.50 7.11
CA TYR A 186 -19.69 12.14 8.42
C TYR A 186 -18.28 11.89 8.97
N ASP A 187 -17.74 10.70 8.77
CA ASP A 187 -16.34 10.42 9.09
C ASP A 187 -15.40 11.38 8.35
N GLU A 188 -15.61 11.54 7.05
CA GLU A 188 -14.83 12.47 6.22
C GLU A 188 -15.00 13.93 6.61
N TRP A 189 -16.08 14.25 7.32
CA TRP A 189 -16.32 15.55 7.94
C TRP A 189 -15.68 15.69 9.33
N GLY A 190 -15.16 14.60 9.91
CA GLY A 190 -14.54 14.58 11.24
C GLY A 190 -15.52 14.30 12.38
N LYS A 191 -16.72 13.79 12.07
CA LYS A 191 -17.82 13.53 13.02
C LYS A 191 -18.08 12.05 13.23
N GLY A 192 -17.05 11.20 13.25
CA GLY A 192 -17.24 9.77 13.05
C GLY A 192 -18.04 8.98 14.09
N ASP A 193 -18.24 9.54 15.28
CA ASP A 193 -19.07 8.96 16.34
C ASP A 193 -20.57 9.28 16.18
N GLU A 194 -20.91 10.46 15.66
CA GLU A 194 -22.28 10.95 15.51
C GLU A 194 -23.15 10.07 14.58
N PRO A 195 -22.64 9.49 13.47
CA PRO A 195 -23.41 8.63 12.57
C PRO A 195 -24.07 7.47 13.26
N LYS A 196 -23.42 6.86 14.25
CA LYS A 196 -23.96 5.65 14.86
C LYS A 196 -25.25 5.99 15.60
N ASP A 197 -25.20 7.02 16.44
CA ASP A 197 -26.35 7.47 17.21
C ASP A 197 -27.44 8.03 16.29
N MET A 198 -27.06 8.78 15.26
CA MET A 198 -27.98 9.29 14.25
C MET A 198 -28.67 8.15 13.50
N LEU A 199 -27.93 7.18 12.97
CA LEU A 199 -28.50 6.03 12.24
C LEU A 199 -29.38 5.18 13.16
N ASP A 200 -28.95 4.92 14.39
CA ASP A 200 -29.76 4.18 15.36
C ASP A 200 -31.08 4.91 15.67
N ASN A 201 -31.05 6.24 15.79
CA ASN A 201 -32.25 7.05 15.99
C ASN A 201 -33.17 7.04 14.76
N ILE A 202 -32.61 7.22 13.56
CA ILE A 202 -33.34 7.10 12.28
C ILE A 202 -34.02 5.73 12.20
N LEU A 203 -33.29 4.64 12.49
CA LEU A 203 -33.83 3.27 12.42
C LEU A 203 -34.94 3.04 13.48
N ARG A 204 -34.79 3.58 14.69
CA ARG A 204 -35.85 3.53 15.73
C ARG A 204 -37.08 4.33 15.33
N GLN A 205 -36.90 5.46 14.65
CA GLN A 205 -38.00 6.30 14.17
C GLN A 205 -38.73 5.64 13.00
N VAL A 206 -37.99 5.11 12.00
CA VAL A 206 -38.56 4.30 10.91
C VAL A 206 -39.42 3.16 11.44
N ARG A 207 -39.09 2.57 12.59
CA ARG A 207 -39.94 1.55 13.22
C ARG A 207 -41.26 2.12 13.72
N LYS A 208 -41.28 3.30 14.33
CA LYS A 208 -42.44 3.90 15.00
C LYS A 208 -43.41 4.63 14.05
N GLU A 209 -42.93 5.15 12.94
CA GLU A 209 -43.72 6.05 12.08
C GLU A 209 -44.70 5.36 11.14
N GLN A 210 -45.62 6.15 10.59
CA GLN A 210 -46.56 5.73 9.54
C GLN A 210 -45.84 5.43 8.22
N MET A 211 -46.46 4.60 7.37
CA MET A 211 -45.87 4.14 6.10
C MET A 211 -45.43 5.27 5.16
N ASP A 212 -46.21 6.36 5.07
CA ASP A 212 -45.89 7.49 4.19
C ASP A 212 -44.59 8.19 4.61
N SER A 213 -44.38 8.41 5.91
CA SER A 213 -43.13 9.00 6.43
C SER A 213 -41.93 8.07 6.20
N LYS A 214 -42.10 6.75 6.31
CA LYS A 214 -41.03 5.78 6.01
C LYS A 214 -40.58 5.86 4.55
N GLN A 215 -41.52 5.94 3.61
CA GLN A 215 -41.19 6.06 2.19
C GLN A 215 -40.48 7.36 1.87
N ARG A 216 -40.91 8.48 2.47
CA ARG A 216 -40.24 9.79 2.33
C ARG A 216 -38.83 9.77 2.90
N LEU A 217 -38.65 9.22 4.10
CA LEU A 217 -37.34 9.08 4.74
C LEU A 217 -36.42 8.15 3.92
N GLN A 218 -36.97 7.08 3.35
CA GLN A 218 -36.24 6.21 2.46
C GLN A 218 -35.79 6.95 1.19
N ALA A 219 -36.69 7.70 0.56
CA ALA A 219 -36.35 8.51 -0.61
C ALA A 219 -35.27 9.54 -0.28
N LEU A 220 -35.38 10.23 0.86
CA LEU A 220 -34.41 11.24 1.29
C LEU A 220 -33.00 10.67 1.49
N ILE A 221 -32.88 9.54 2.19
CA ILE A 221 -31.57 8.91 2.43
C ILE A 221 -30.96 8.41 1.11
N LEU A 222 -31.77 7.87 0.21
CA LEU A 222 -31.31 7.44 -1.12
C LEU A 222 -30.84 8.64 -1.95
N GLU A 223 -31.62 9.73 -2.03
CA GLU A 223 -31.25 10.95 -2.74
C GLU A 223 -29.96 11.56 -2.19
N THR A 224 -29.83 11.60 -0.86
CA THR A 224 -28.63 12.11 -0.18
C THR A 224 -27.41 11.24 -0.49
N ALA A 225 -27.55 9.92 -0.41
CA ALA A 225 -26.46 9.01 -0.72
C ALA A 225 -26.06 9.08 -2.19
N ASP A 226 -27.01 9.18 -3.11
CA ASP A 226 -26.73 9.32 -4.53
C ASP A 226 -26.02 10.66 -4.82
N ALA A 227 -26.40 11.75 -4.12
CA ALA A 227 -25.67 13.03 -4.17
C ALA A 227 -24.25 12.93 -3.60
N LEU A 228 -24.03 12.20 -2.50
CA LEU A 228 -22.70 11.94 -1.92
C LEU A 228 -21.85 11.05 -2.85
N ALA A 229 -22.46 10.05 -3.49
CA ALA A 229 -21.80 9.18 -4.45
C ALA A 229 -21.37 9.97 -5.69
N ALA A 230 -22.24 10.86 -6.19
CA ALA A 230 -21.94 11.77 -7.29
C ALA A 230 -20.83 12.79 -6.96
N ASP A 231 -20.75 13.24 -5.70
CA ASP A 231 -19.66 14.11 -5.23
C ASP A 231 -18.32 13.37 -5.16
N ARG A 232 -18.31 12.08 -4.83
CA ARG A 232 -17.05 11.33 -4.78
C ARG A 232 -16.42 11.28 -6.18
N ALA A 233 -15.29 11.97 -6.33
CA ALA A 233 -14.51 11.98 -7.55
C ALA A 233 -13.78 10.63 -7.73
N THR A 234 -14.50 9.57 -8.07
CA THR A 234 -13.92 8.27 -8.40
C THR A 234 -13.39 8.31 -9.84
N LYS A 235 -12.19 8.85 -10.02
CA LYS A 235 -11.50 8.90 -11.33
C LYS A 235 -10.91 7.54 -11.70
N HIS A 236 -11.72 6.48 -11.71
CA HIS A 236 -11.25 5.13 -11.98
C HIS A 236 -10.56 5.02 -13.35
N LEU A 237 -11.17 5.55 -14.41
CA LEU A 237 -10.59 5.45 -15.76
C LEU A 237 -9.23 6.17 -15.88
N PRO A 238 -9.07 7.45 -15.49
CA PRO A 238 -7.75 8.09 -15.46
C PRO A 238 -6.71 7.33 -14.64
N ILE A 239 -7.13 6.69 -13.54
CA ILE A 239 -6.23 5.93 -12.67
C ILE A 239 -5.78 4.63 -13.34
N TRP A 240 -6.68 3.87 -13.96
CA TRP A 240 -6.32 2.70 -14.75
C TRP A 240 -5.42 3.05 -15.94
N ILE A 241 -5.66 4.20 -16.58
CA ILE A 241 -4.79 4.73 -17.64
C ILE A 241 -3.41 5.05 -17.08
N ALA A 242 -3.31 5.72 -15.92
CA ALA A 242 -2.04 6.04 -15.28
C ALA A 242 -1.26 4.80 -14.84
N ILE A 243 -1.93 3.81 -14.25
CA ILE A 243 -1.34 2.51 -13.90
C ILE A 243 -0.86 1.80 -15.17
N GLY A 244 -1.67 1.78 -16.22
CA GLY A 244 -1.33 1.19 -17.52
C GLY A 244 -0.13 1.87 -18.18
N PHE A 245 -0.03 3.20 -18.11
CA PHE A 245 1.13 3.95 -18.59
C PHE A 245 2.38 3.61 -17.79
N PHE A 246 2.30 3.56 -16.45
CA PHE A 246 3.43 3.19 -15.60
C PHE A 246 3.94 1.77 -15.94
N ILE A 247 3.06 0.77 -16.00
CA ILE A 247 3.41 -0.59 -16.39
C ILE A 247 3.97 -0.64 -17.82
N GLY A 248 3.32 0.05 -18.75
CA GLY A 248 3.73 0.14 -20.14
C GLY A 248 5.15 0.71 -20.27
N THR A 249 5.51 1.73 -19.48
CA THR A 249 6.86 2.29 -19.48
C THR A 249 7.90 1.29 -18.97
N ILE A 250 7.56 0.48 -17.96
CA ILE A 250 8.45 -0.58 -17.46
C ILE A 250 8.67 -1.65 -18.52
N ILE A 251 7.60 -2.09 -19.18
CA ILE A 251 7.68 -3.07 -20.27
C ILE A 251 8.52 -2.54 -21.41
N VAL A 252 8.21 -1.34 -21.93
CA VAL A 252 8.91 -0.71 -23.06
C VAL A 252 10.40 -0.58 -22.76
N ALA A 253 10.75 -0.17 -21.56
CA ALA A 253 12.14 0.09 -21.26
C ALA A 253 12.92 -1.19 -20.87
N THR A 254 12.25 -2.23 -20.37
CA THR A 254 12.83 -3.59 -20.29
C THR A 254 13.06 -4.17 -21.68
N THR A 255 12.07 -4.11 -22.58
CA THR A 255 12.21 -4.62 -23.95
C THR A 255 13.24 -3.85 -24.77
N ARG A 256 13.31 -2.52 -24.60
CA ARG A 256 14.39 -1.70 -25.19
C ARG A 256 15.76 -2.16 -24.71
N THR A 257 15.89 -2.48 -23.42
CA THR A 257 17.17 -2.95 -22.85
C THR A 257 17.55 -4.34 -23.37
N MET A 258 16.56 -5.24 -23.53
CA MET A 258 16.76 -6.55 -24.17
C MET A 258 17.20 -6.38 -25.64
N ALA A 259 16.49 -5.57 -26.41
CA ALA A 259 16.83 -5.32 -27.81
C ALA A 259 18.22 -4.69 -27.99
N ALA A 260 18.61 -3.77 -27.08
CA ALA A 260 19.95 -3.20 -27.08
C ALA A 260 21.05 -4.22 -26.71
N ALA A 261 20.72 -5.27 -25.96
CA ALA A 261 21.64 -6.34 -25.63
C ALA A 261 21.84 -7.34 -26.79
N ASP A 262 20.80 -7.55 -27.60
CA ASP A 262 20.88 -8.45 -28.76
C ASP A 262 21.68 -7.84 -29.92
N ASP A 263 21.69 -6.51 -30.06
CA ASP A 263 22.45 -5.83 -31.08
C ASP A 263 23.93 -5.63 -30.66
N GLU A 264 24.87 -6.22 -31.39
CA GLU A 264 26.31 -6.15 -31.10
C GLU A 264 26.89 -4.73 -31.15
N VAL A 265 26.31 -3.83 -31.94
CA VAL A 265 26.77 -2.45 -32.06
C VAL A 265 26.21 -1.62 -30.91
N PHE A 266 24.92 -1.79 -30.59
CA PHE A 266 24.29 -1.05 -29.49
C PHE A 266 24.73 -1.54 -28.11
N SER A 267 24.96 -2.83 -27.90
CA SER A 267 25.43 -3.39 -26.62
C SER A 267 26.76 -2.78 -26.17
N LYS A 268 27.64 -2.44 -27.11
CA LYS A 268 28.91 -1.76 -26.83
C LYS A 268 28.77 -0.30 -26.42
N THR A 269 27.66 0.35 -26.77
CA THR A 269 27.42 1.78 -26.51
C THR A 269 26.37 2.03 -25.42
N THR A 270 25.55 1.02 -25.11
CA THR A 270 24.40 1.16 -24.20
C THR A 270 24.74 0.62 -22.81
N PHE A 271 24.32 1.35 -21.78
CA PHE A 271 24.59 1.03 -20.38
C PHE A 271 23.62 -0.03 -19.82
N ILE A 272 23.61 -1.23 -20.40
CA ILE A 272 22.62 -2.28 -20.12
C ILE A 272 22.45 -2.53 -18.61
N SER A 273 23.55 -2.74 -17.88
CA SER A 273 23.51 -2.97 -16.44
C SER A 273 22.92 -1.79 -15.66
N VAL A 274 23.15 -0.57 -16.13
CA VAL A 274 22.64 0.64 -15.49
C VAL A 274 21.16 0.88 -15.81
N GLU A 275 20.74 0.59 -17.04
CA GLU A 275 19.34 0.65 -17.42
C GLU A 275 18.52 -0.38 -16.62
N MET A 276 19.02 -1.61 -16.48
CA MET A 276 18.40 -2.61 -15.60
C MET A 276 18.41 -2.22 -14.13
N TYR A 277 19.47 -1.56 -13.66
CA TYR A 277 19.47 -1.00 -12.30
C TYR A 277 18.40 0.09 -12.15
N GLY A 278 18.18 0.90 -13.17
CA GLY A 278 17.05 1.85 -13.22
C GLY A 278 15.69 1.16 -13.08
N VAL A 279 15.51 0.00 -13.73
CA VAL A 279 14.31 -0.84 -13.60
C VAL A 279 14.17 -1.40 -12.19
N ALA A 280 15.24 -1.94 -11.62
CA ALA A 280 15.28 -2.47 -10.24
C ALA A 280 14.87 -1.41 -9.22
N PHE A 281 15.43 -0.22 -9.36
CA PHE A 281 15.07 0.91 -8.53
C PHE A 281 13.59 1.31 -8.72
N ALA A 282 13.10 1.38 -9.95
CA ALA A 282 11.69 1.68 -10.21
C ALA A 282 10.76 0.61 -9.60
N SER A 283 11.22 -0.64 -9.54
CA SER A 283 10.48 -1.76 -8.94
C SER A 283 10.26 -1.59 -7.44
N CYS A 284 11.12 -0.85 -6.74
CA CYS A 284 10.92 -0.50 -5.34
C CYS A 284 9.65 0.35 -5.09
N TYR A 285 9.08 0.95 -6.15
CA TYR A 285 7.88 1.78 -6.07
C TYR A 285 6.60 1.08 -6.57
N PHE A 286 6.60 -0.24 -6.82
CA PHE A 286 5.37 -0.92 -7.24
C PHE A 286 4.25 -0.83 -6.20
N TRP A 287 4.55 -0.60 -4.92
CA TRP A 287 3.54 -0.36 -3.87
C TRP A 287 2.67 0.89 -4.14
N VAL A 288 3.11 1.81 -5.00
CA VAL A 288 2.28 2.97 -5.40
C VAL A 288 1.02 2.51 -6.14
N ILE A 289 1.09 1.38 -6.85
CA ILE A 289 -0.04 0.79 -7.59
C ILE A 289 -1.22 0.51 -6.64
N PRO A 290 -1.09 -0.34 -5.59
CA PRO A 290 -2.19 -0.57 -4.67
C PRO A 290 -2.56 0.69 -3.87
N ALA A 291 -1.62 1.57 -3.53
CA ALA A 291 -1.96 2.82 -2.84
C ALA A 291 -2.92 3.69 -3.66
N VAL A 292 -2.58 3.96 -4.93
CA VAL A 292 -3.42 4.75 -5.84
C VAL A 292 -4.72 4.02 -6.16
N PHE A 293 -4.68 2.70 -6.35
CA PHE A 293 -5.88 1.89 -6.56
C PHE A 293 -6.85 1.98 -5.37
N LEU A 294 -6.38 1.77 -4.14
CA LEU A 294 -7.20 1.85 -2.93
C LEU A 294 -7.72 3.27 -2.70
N GLY A 295 -6.88 4.28 -2.88
CA GLY A 295 -7.29 5.68 -2.83
C GLY A 295 -8.38 6.00 -3.87
N SER A 296 -8.31 5.40 -5.07
CA SER A 296 -9.32 5.56 -6.11
C SER A 296 -10.67 4.95 -5.76
N ILE A 297 -10.66 3.83 -5.04
CA ILE A 297 -11.85 3.14 -4.57
C ILE A 297 -12.54 3.98 -3.53
N ILE A 298 -11.81 4.41 -2.51
CA ILE A 298 -12.36 5.23 -1.41
C ILE A 298 -12.89 6.56 -1.96
N GLY A 299 -12.13 7.17 -2.88
CA GLY A 299 -12.50 8.45 -3.47
C GLY A 299 -12.38 9.62 -2.49
N VAL A 300 -12.70 10.81 -2.99
CA VAL A 300 -12.68 12.08 -2.25
C VAL A 300 -13.80 12.99 -2.73
N SER A 301 -14.26 13.90 -1.87
CA SER A 301 -15.16 14.97 -2.31
C SER A 301 -14.52 15.82 -3.41
N GLN A 302 -15.33 16.36 -4.32
CA GLN A 302 -14.84 17.23 -5.39
C GLN A 302 -14.40 18.59 -4.85
N THR A 303 -15.13 19.10 -3.86
CA THR A 303 -14.81 20.38 -3.21
C THR A 303 -14.82 20.23 -1.68
N GLU A 304 -14.25 21.22 -1.01
CA GLU A 304 -14.21 21.28 0.45
C GLU A 304 -15.63 21.35 1.04
N GLU A 305 -16.52 22.17 0.48
CA GLU A 305 -17.83 22.41 1.08
C GLU A 305 -18.91 21.37 0.70
N GLN A 306 -18.67 20.51 -0.29
CA GLN A 306 -19.75 19.71 -0.89
C GLN A 306 -20.35 18.68 0.05
N ILE A 307 -19.54 17.90 0.77
CA ILE A 307 -20.04 16.97 1.80
C ILE A 307 -20.84 17.73 2.85
N ARG A 308 -20.33 18.85 3.36
CA ARG A 308 -21.03 19.68 4.35
C ARG A 308 -22.38 20.15 3.84
N ARG A 309 -22.44 20.65 2.60
CA ARG A 309 -23.67 21.14 1.97
C ARG A 309 -24.70 20.04 1.81
N ILE A 310 -24.28 18.85 1.37
CA ILE A 310 -25.18 17.70 1.18
C ILE A 310 -25.69 17.21 2.53
N LEU A 311 -24.81 17.05 3.53
CA LEU A 311 -25.21 16.65 4.88
C LEU A 311 -26.11 17.69 5.56
N ARG A 312 -25.90 18.99 5.31
CA ARG A 312 -26.77 20.05 5.83
C ARG A 312 -28.16 19.95 5.24
N ARG A 313 -28.28 19.87 3.91
CA ARG A 313 -29.57 19.70 3.23
C ARG A 313 -30.29 18.44 3.70
N PHE A 314 -29.55 17.33 3.89
CA PHE A 314 -30.11 16.11 4.47
C PHE A 314 -30.74 16.35 5.85
N HIS A 315 -30.11 17.13 6.72
CA HIS A 315 -30.68 17.45 8.03
C HIS A 315 -31.92 18.33 7.92
N GLU A 316 -31.89 19.37 7.08
CA GLU A 316 -33.02 20.26 6.82
C GLU A 316 -34.22 19.45 6.30
N ASP A 317 -34.02 18.63 5.27
CA ASP A 317 -35.06 17.77 4.71
C ASP A 317 -35.55 16.71 5.72
N LEU A 318 -34.68 16.25 6.64
CA LEU A 318 -35.05 15.32 7.71
C LEU A 318 -35.88 16.00 8.81
N GLU A 319 -35.79 17.32 8.98
CA GLU A 319 -36.66 18.08 9.88
C GLU A 319 -38.06 18.26 9.28
N ASP A 320 -38.16 18.40 7.96
CA ASP A 320 -39.44 18.55 7.26
C ASP A 320 -40.31 17.27 7.27
N ILE A 321 -39.72 16.09 7.47
CA ILE A 321 -40.46 14.80 7.45
C ILE A 321 -41.31 14.57 8.72
N GLY A 322 -41.16 15.38 9.79
CA GLY A 322 -42.08 15.39 10.95
C GLY A 322 -41.44 15.77 12.28
N ASP A 323 -42.12 15.45 13.40
CA ASP A 323 -41.69 15.68 14.80
C ASP A 323 -40.38 14.94 15.20
N LEU A 324 -39.69 14.35 14.22
CA LEU A 324 -38.34 13.77 14.29
C LEU A 324 -37.31 14.75 14.86
N GLY A 325 -37.60 16.06 14.87
CA GLY A 325 -36.76 17.12 15.42
C GLY A 325 -36.63 17.17 16.95
N GLN A 326 -37.56 16.60 17.72
CA GLN A 326 -37.63 16.83 19.19
C GLN A 326 -36.57 16.10 20.05
N GLY A 327 -35.58 15.45 19.44
CA GLY A 327 -34.46 14.81 20.14
C GLY A 327 -33.11 14.94 19.42
N LYS A 328 -32.99 15.86 18.46
CA LYS A 328 -31.79 15.98 17.62
C LYS A 328 -30.67 16.74 18.34
N PRO A 329 -29.39 16.37 18.13
CA PRO A 329 -28.30 17.31 18.36
C PRO A 329 -28.59 18.55 17.52
N SER A 330 -28.75 19.69 18.18
CA SER A 330 -29.13 20.95 17.52
C SER A 330 -28.24 21.22 16.30
N PRO A 331 -28.79 21.72 15.18
CA PRO A 331 -28.01 22.12 13.99
C PRO A 331 -27.05 23.28 14.26
N ASN A 332 -26.91 23.75 15.51
CA ASN A 332 -25.91 24.72 15.96
C ASN A 332 -24.46 24.41 15.54
N TRP A 333 -24.12 23.15 15.21
CA TRP A 333 -22.81 22.79 14.65
C TRP A 333 -22.73 22.92 13.11
N LEU A 334 -23.85 23.00 12.40
CA LEU A 334 -23.93 23.33 10.98
C LEU A 334 -24.11 24.83 10.75
N GLU A 335 -24.86 25.49 11.64
CA GLU A 335 -25.32 26.88 11.58
C GLU A 335 -24.41 27.89 12.31
N GLY A 336 -23.17 27.54 12.65
CA GLY A 336 -22.22 28.52 13.18
C GLY A 336 -21.98 29.68 12.21
N GLU A 337 -22.80 30.73 12.27
CA GLU A 337 -22.65 32.01 11.55
C GLU A 337 -21.37 32.75 11.97
N ASP A 338 -20.76 32.36 13.10
CA ASP A 338 -19.43 32.80 13.48
C ASP A 338 -18.42 32.21 12.48
N ARG A 339 -17.98 33.02 11.50
CA ARG A 339 -16.85 32.70 10.59
C ARG A 339 -15.63 32.13 11.33
N GLU A 340 -15.42 32.49 12.60
CA GLU A 340 -14.36 31.93 13.45
C GLU A 340 -14.59 30.46 13.84
N ARG A 341 -15.83 29.99 14.00
CA ARG A 341 -16.13 28.57 14.24
C ARG A 341 -15.97 27.74 12.99
N VAL A 342 -16.37 28.26 11.82
CA VAL A 342 -16.16 27.59 10.53
C VAL A 342 -14.68 27.29 10.29
N PHE A 343 -13.80 28.25 10.61
CA PHE A 343 -12.35 28.05 10.50
C PHE A 343 -11.80 26.98 11.47
N CYS A 344 -12.43 26.79 12.63
CA CYS A 344 -12.09 25.73 13.58
C CYS A 344 -12.59 24.36 13.10
N GLU A 345 -13.75 24.29 12.45
CA GLU A 345 -14.33 23.07 11.90
C GLU A 345 -13.53 22.52 10.71
N ASP A 346 -13.06 23.39 9.80
CA ASP A 346 -12.22 22.96 8.68
C ASP A 346 -10.89 22.36 9.16
N ARG A 347 -10.34 22.89 10.27
CA ARG A 347 -9.20 22.29 10.95
C ARG A 347 -9.53 20.93 11.54
N GLU A 348 -10.65 20.79 12.24
CA GLU A 348 -11.07 19.49 12.79
C GLU A 348 -11.24 18.44 11.69
N ARG A 349 -11.79 18.83 10.53
CA ARG A 349 -11.89 17.92 9.39
C ARG A 349 -10.53 17.41 8.95
N VAL A 350 -9.53 18.29 8.80
CA VAL A 350 -8.16 17.89 8.44
C VAL A 350 -7.59 16.89 9.46
N PHE A 351 -7.82 17.12 10.76
CA PHE A 351 -7.25 16.30 11.82
C PHE A 351 -8.01 14.99 12.12
N ARG A 352 -9.33 14.95 11.90
CA ARG A 352 -10.18 13.86 12.38
C ARG A 352 -10.63 12.86 11.31
N GLY A 353 -10.71 13.25 10.03
CA GLY A 353 -11.19 12.28 9.02
C GLY A 353 -11.17 12.70 7.55
N GLY A 354 -10.90 13.97 7.25
CA GLY A 354 -10.76 14.47 5.88
C GLY A 354 -9.54 13.91 5.16
N VAL A 355 -8.50 13.48 5.89
CA VAL A 355 -7.27 12.92 5.35
C VAL A 355 -7.20 11.43 5.66
N TYR A 356 -7.74 10.58 4.80
CA TYR A 356 -7.73 9.11 4.97
C TYR A 356 -6.34 8.47 4.77
N SER A 357 -5.32 9.24 4.39
CA SER A 357 -3.94 8.78 4.45
C SER A 357 -3.30 8.99 5.83
N TRP A 358 -3.95 9.70 6.75
CA TRP A 358 -3.41 10.04 8.07
C TRP A 358 -4.30 9.46 9.17
N LEU A 359 -3.68 9.06 10.29
CA LEU A 359 -4.29 8.30 11.38
C LEU A 359 -5.61 8.96 11.84
N PRO A 360 -6.79 8.37 11.55
CA PRO A 360 -8.04 8.88 12.09
C PRO A 360 -8.07 8.65 13.61
N VAL A 361 -8.66 9.60 14.33
CA VAL A 361 -8.75 9.63 15.80
C VAL A 361 -9.30 8.32 16.40
N ASP A 362 -10.08 7.56 15.62
CA ASP A 362 -10.73 6.31 16.02
C ASP A 362 -9.79 5.15 16.39
N HIS A 363 -8.50 5.21 16.03
CA HIS A 363 -7.54 4.18 16.44
C HIS A 363 -7.43 4.08 17.97
N HIS A 364 -7.56 5.20 18.67
CA HIS A 364 -7.42 5.28 20.12
C HIS A 364 -8.65 4.74 20.86
N ASP A 365 -9.85 5.19 20.47
CA ASP A 365 -11.09 4.88 21.17
C ASP A 365 -11.44 3.38 21.15
N LYS A 366 -10.98 2.64 20.12
CA LYS A 366 -11.20 1.19 20.04
C LYS A 366 -10.19 0.39 20.85
N ALA A 367 -8.92 0.78 20.92
CA ALA A 367 -7.94 0.10 21.79
C ALA A 367 -8.35 0.23 23.25
N GLU A 368 -8.80 1.43 23.64
CA GLU A 368 -9.33 1.70 24.98
C GLU A 368 -10.62 0.92 25.24
N LYS A 369 -11.60 0.93 24.31
CA LYS A 369 -12.83 0.12 24.46
C LYS A 369 -12.56 -1.39 24.50
N LEU A 370 -11.56 -1.89 23.77
CA LEU A 370 -11.16 -3.30 23.79
C LEU A 370 -10.50 -3.70 25.11
N LEU A 371 -9.73 -2.80 25.72
CA LEU A 371 -9.17 -2.98 27.05
C LEU A 371 -10.24 -2.82 28.15
N SER A 372 -11.25 -1.97 27.93
CA SER A 372 -12.31 -1.70 28.91
C SER A 372 -13.50 -2.67 28.83
N LEU A 373 -13.73 -3.32 27.68
CA LEU A 373 -14.80 -4.31 27.48
C LEU A 373 -14.61 -5.58 28.32
N ASP A 374 -13.44 -5.77 28.92
CA ASP A 374 -13.15 -6.90 29.82
C ASP A 374 -13.77 -6.73 31.23
N GLN A 375 -14.28 -5.55 31.60
CA GLN A 375 -14.72 -5.32 33.00
C GLN A 375 -16.23 -5.16 33.25
N THR A 376 -17.07 -4.82 32.25
CA THR A 376 -18.47 -4.44 32.56
C THR A 376 -19.56 -5.15 31.77
N GLN A 377 -19.24 -6.01 30.80
CA GLN A 377 -20.28 -6.86 30.20
C GLN A 377 -20.49 -8.12 31.05
N PRO A 378 -21.75 -8.53 31.32
CA PRO A 378 -22.04 -9.79 32.00
C PRO A 378 -21.36 -10.93 31.24
N PRO A 379 -20.86 -11.98 31.93
CA PRO A 379 -20.05 -13.03 31.31
C PRO A 379 -20.78 -13.60 30.10
N LEU A 380 -20.37 -13.17 28.91
CA LEU A 380 -20.80 -13.75 27.67
C LEU A 380 -20.34 -15.21 27.71
N ASP A 381 -21.27 -16.09 27.36
CA ASP A 381 -21.11 -17.54 27.31
C ASP A 381 -19.67 -17.98 26.99
N GLN A 382 -19.07 -18.75 27.90
CA GLN A 382 -17.62 -19.00 28.06
C GLN A 382 -16.92 -19.68 26.85
N THR A 383 -17.64 -19.88 25.75
CA THR A 383 -17.20 -20.51 24.50
C THR A 383 -16.68 -19.54 23.45
N GLN A 384 -16.74 -18.21 23.68
CA GLN A 384 -16.22 -17.20 22.73
C GLN A 384 -14.74 -16.73 22.84
N PRO A 385 -13.87 -17.14 23.80
CA PRO A 385 -12.50 -16.59 23.86
C PRO A 385 -11.66 -16.96 22.62
N LEU A 386 -11.97 -18.09 21.97
CA LEU A 386 -11.34 -18.50 20.71
C LEU A 386 -11.74 -17.63 19.52
N GLN A 387 -12.96 -17.08 19.49
CA GLN A 387 -13.38 -16.11 18.46
C GLN A 387 -12.70 -14.76 18.68
N GLY A 388 -12.49 -14.39 19.95
CA GLY A 388 -11.67 -13.28 20.42
C GLY A 388 -10.26 -13.26 19.81
N ALA A 389 -9.50 -14.32 20.07
CA ALA A 389 -8.15 -14.44 19.57
C ALA A 389 -8.09 -14.44 18.02
N HIS A 390 -9.04 -15.09 17.35
CA HIS A 390 -9.05 -15.15 15.89
C HIS A 390 -9.29 -13.78 15.25
N TRP A 391 -10.16 -12.93 15.79
CA TRP A 391 -10.36 -11.60 15.24
C TRP A 391 -9.14 -10.70 15.47
N ILE A 392 -8.47 -10.81 16.62
CA ILE A 392 -7.24 -10.05 16.91
C ILE A 392 -6.15 -10.46 15.93
N TRP A 393 -5.91 -11.76 15.75
CA TRP A 393 -4.94 -12.27 14.79
C TRP A 393 -5.26 -11.84 13.37
N LYS A 394 -6.52 -11.92 12.97
CA LYS A 394 -6.98 -11.46 11.66
C LYS A 394 -6.72 -9.97 11.49
N TRP A 395 -7.05 -9.17 12.49
CA TRP A 395 -6.83 -7.73 12.47
C TRP A 395 -5.33 -7.39 12.40
N TRP A 396 -4.51 -8.01 13.24
CA TRP A 396 -3.05 -7.80 13.27
C TRP A 396 -2.39 -8.24 11.96
N ALA A 397 -2.80 -9.39 11.43
CA ALA A 397 -2.32 -9.89 10.14
C ALA A 397 -2.65 -8.93 8.99
N TYR A 398 -3.86 -8.38 8.95
CA TYR A 398 -4.28 -7.52 7.83
C TYR A 398 -3.91 -6.05 7.99
N HIS A 399 -3.88 -5.52 9.20
CA HIS A 399 -3.66 -4.09 9.45
C HIS A 399 -2.23 -3.75 9.82
N THR A 400 -1.44 -4.69 10.35
CA THR A 400 -0.03 -4.45 10.67
C THR A 400 0.89 -5.15 9.67
N PHE A 401 0.72 -6.46 9.48
CA PHE A 401 1.60 -7.21 8.56
C PHE A 401 1.27 -6.98 7.09
N GLY A 402 -0.02 -6.86 6.74
CA GLY A 402 -0.47 -6.63 5.37
C GLY A 402 0.21 -5.42 4.71
N PRO A 403 0.14 -4.20 5.29
CA PRO A 403 0.79 -3.02 4.74
C PRO A 403 2.30 -3.15 4.62
N VAL A 404 2.95 -3.72 5.65
CA VAL A 404 4.40 -3.98 5.61
C VAL A 404 4.76 -4.92 4.47
N PHE A 405 3.99 -6.00 4.28
CA PHE A 405 4.20 -6.95 3.18
C PHE A 405 4.02 -6.29 1.81
N ILE A 406 2.95 -5.51 1.62
CA ILE A 406 2.66 -4.78 0.37
C ILE A 406 3.79 -3.80 0.00
N VAL A 407 4.43 -3.16 0.98
CA VAL A 407 5.55 -2.23 0.71
C VAL A 407 6.90 -2.94 0.62
N ALA A 408 7.11 -4.00 1.42
CA ALA A 408 8.35 -4.76 1.45
C ALA A 408 8.55 -5.55 0.16
N LEU A 409 7.50 -6.15 -0.40
CA LEU A 409 7.60 -7.03 -1.56
C LEU A 409 8.18 -6.32 -2.81
N PRO A 410 7.75 -5.10 -3.18
CA PRO A 410 8.39 -4.31 -4.24
C PRO A 410 9.86 -3.97 -3.94
N SER A 411 10.17 -3.62 -2.69
CA SER A 411 11.53 -3.29 -2.26
C SER A 411 12.46 -4.51 -2.35
N ILE A 412 11.98 -5.69 -1.94
CA ILE A 412 12.67 -6.98 -2.08
C ILE A 412 12.83 -7.32 -3.56
N THR A 413 11.80 -7.10 -4.39
CA THR A 413 11.88 -7.34 -5.84
C THR A 413 12.98 -6.48 -6.48
N GLY A 414 13.02 -5.19 -6.15
CA GLY A 414 14.09 -4.29 -6.60
C GLY A 414 15.47 -4.75 -6.14
N ALA A 415 15.62 -5.05 -4.84
CA ALA A 415 16.88 -5.51 -4.26
C ALA A 415 17.36 -6.85 -4.87
N LEU A 416 16.46 -7.80 -5.11
CA LEU A 416 16.76 -9.07 -5.77
C LEU A 416 17.20 -8.84 -7.22
N LEU A 417 16.47 -7.98 -7.95
CA LEU A 417 16.83 -7.66 -9.33
C LEU A 417 18.21 -7.00 -9.40
N SER A 418 18.46 -6.01 -8.55
CA SER A 418 19.72 -5.26 -8.43
C SER A 418 20.90 -6.12 -7.99
N GLY A 419 20.68 -7.03 -7.03
CA GLY A 419 21.69 -7.99 -6.56
C GLY A 419 22.03 -9.05 -7.61
N ARG A 420 21.17 -9.25 -8.61
CA ARG A 420 21.44 -10.12 -9.77
C ARG A 420 22.11 -9.39 -10.93
N ILE A 421 22.24 -8.06 -10.88
CA ILE A 421 23.02 -7.30 -11.86
C ILE A 421 24.49 -7.41 -11.48
N PRO A 422 25.38 -7.95 -12.35
CA PRO A 422 26.81 -8.06 -12.07
C PRO A 422 27.44 -6.70 -11.70
N PRO A 423 28.29 -6.62 -10.66
CA PRO A 423 28.71 -7.71 -9.78
C PRO A 423 27.58 -8.16 -8.82
N GLU A 424 27.44 -9.48 -8.64
CA GLU A 424 26.40 -10.15 -7.82
C GLU A 424 26.67 -10.05 -6.31
N ASN A 425 26.61 -8.82 -5.80
CA ASN A 425 27.12 -8.50 -4.48
C ASN A 425 26.08 -7.64 -3.75
N TRP A 426 26.07 -7.71 -2.41
CA TRP A 426 25.38 -6.73 -1.57
C TRP A 426 26.17 -5.42 -1.53
N ASN A 427 26.28 -4.77 -2.68
CA ASN A 427 27.03 -3.54 -2.87
C ASN A 427 26.16 -2.31 -2.60
N CYS A 428 26.72 -1.13 -2.88
CA CYS A 428 26.06 0.15 -2.66
C CYS A 428 24.66 0.24 -3.33
N ARG A 429 24.43 -0.48 -4.44
CA ARG A 429 23.18 -0.43 -5.21
C ARG A 429 22.03 -1.04 -4.42
N VAL A 430 22.26 -2.27 -3.94
CA VAL A 430 21.28 -3.03 -3.17
C VAL A 430 21.06 -2.40 -1.79
N ILE A 431 22.14 -1.92 -1.17
CA ILE A 431 22.06 -1.19 0.11
C ILE A 431 21.22 0.09 -0.05
N GLY A 432 21.38 0.83 -1.16
CA GLY A 432 20.58 2.01 -1.44
C GLY A 432 19.08 1.70 -1.54
N GLU A 433 18.72 0.62 -2.23
CA GLU A 433 17.33 0.17 -2.38
C GLU A 433 16.73 -0.31 -1.06
N LEU A 434 17.45 -1.13 -0.29
CA LEU A 434 17.04 -1.52 1.06
C LEU A 434 16.93 -0.31 2.01
N GLY A 435 17.76 0.71 1.80
CA GLY A 435 17.71 1.97 2.54
C GLY A 435 16.35 2.64 2.46
N PHE A 436 15.64 2.59 1.32
CA PHE A 436 14.28 3.10 1.20
C PHE A 436 13.32 2.38 2.14
N PHE A 437 13.36 1.06 2.10
CA PHE A 437 12.50 0.25 2.94
C PHE A 437 12.79 0.47 4.42
N VAL A 438 14.07 0.61 4.81
CA VAL A 438 14.44 0.95 6.18
C VAL A 438 13.88 2.32 6.57
N VAL A 439 14.02 3.36 5.72
CA VAL A 439 13.44 4.68 5.99
C VAL A 439 11.92 4.60 6.17
N TRP A 440 11.21 3.90 5.29
CA TRP A 440 9.76 3.72 5.41
C TRP A 440 9.36 2.93 6.65
N LEU A 441 10.08 1.84 6.96
CA LEU A 441 9.84 1.05 8.16
C LEU A 441 10.08 1.88 9.42
N THR A 442 11.17 2.64 9.48
CA THR A 442 11.43 3.54 10.62
C THR A 442 10.36 4.62 10.75
N SER A 443 9.87 5.18 9.64
CA SER A 443 8.77 6.15 9.63
C SER A 443 7.50 5.56 10.25
N ALA A 444 7.10 4.35 9.83
CA ALA A 444 5.94 3.65 10.35
C ALA A 444 6.10 3.26 11.83
N GLN A 445 7.29 2.83 12.24
CA GLN A 445 7.59 2.51 13.64
C GLN A 445 7.55 3.75 14.53
N LEU A 446 8.00 4.91 14.03
CA LEU A 446 7.88 6.17 14.76
C LEU A 446 6.41 6.55 14.99
N ASP A 447 5.55 6.38 13.99
CA ASP A 447 4.11 6.61 14.15
C ASP A 447 3.53 5.68 15.21
N PHE A 448 3.88 4.39 15.20
CA PHE A 448 3.45 3.44 16.23
C PHE A 448 3.92 3.84 17.64
N ILE A 449 5.16 4.31 17.79
CA ILE A 449 5.71 4.75 19.10
C ILE A 449 5.01 6.04 19.58
N LEU A 450 4.78 7.00 18.68
CA LEU A 450 4.09 8.24 18.99
C LEU A 450 2.64 7.97 19.41
N ASP A 451 1.97 7.05 18.71
CA ASP A 451 0.61 6.60 18.99
C ASP A 451 0.51 5.91 20.37
N TYR A 452 1.42 4.99 20.65
CA TYR A 452 1.47 4.27 21.93
C TYR A 452 1.71 5.21 23.13
N ARG A 453 2.63 6.17 23.00
CA ARG A 453 2.93 7.12 24.08
C ARG A 453 1.78 8.06 24.39
N ILE A 454 1.03 8.49 23.38
CA ILE A 454 -0.15 9.34 23.59
C ILE A 454 -1.21 8.58 24.36
N THR A 455 -1.46 7.32 23.96
CA THR A 455 -2.45 6.45 24.61
C THR A 455 -2.09 6.21 26.08
N LEU A 456 -0.83 5.88 26.39
CA LEU A 456 -0.39 5.73 27.78
C LEU A 456 -0.51 7.02 28.61
N SER A 457 -0.27 8.19 28.00
CA SER A 457 -0.37 9.46 28.71
C SER A 457 -1.80 9.91 29.01
N ALA A 458 -2.80 9.29 28.39
CA ALA A 458 -4.21 9.58 28.63
C ALA A 458 -4.77 8.84 29.86
N ASP A 459 -4.16 7.71 30.24
CA ASP A 459 -4.64 6.82 31.31
C ASP A 459 -4.14 7.23 32.71
N GLU A 460 -3.20 8.18 32.80
CA GLU A 460 -2.73 8.73 34.09
C GLU A 460 -3.65 9.82 34.67
N ASP A 461 -4.81 10.10 34.06
CA ASP A 461 -5.90 10.88 34.68
C ASP A 461 -6.71 10.05 35.69
N HIS A 462 -6.01 9.24 36.51
CA HIS A 462 -6.39 9.23 37.92
C HIS A 462 -6.34 10.68 38.37
N CYS A 463 -7.52 11.25 38.65
CA CYS A 463 -7.72 12.52 39.33
C CYS A 463 -6.97 12.54 40.68
N ILE A 464 -5.65 12.65 40.68
CA ILE A 464 -4.92 13.22 41.80
C ILE A 464 -5.32 14.68 41.79
N ASN A 465 -6.31 15.00 42.63
CA ASN A 465 -6.71 16.33 43.02
C ASN A 465 -5.46 17.12 43.48
N PHE A 466 -4.71 17.72 42.55
CA PHE A 466 -3.90 18.89 42.84
C PHE A 466 -4.85 20.09 42.89
N GLY A 467 -5.61 20.15 43.98
CA GLY A 467 -6.73 21.07 44.19
C GLY A 467 -6.36 22.53 44.38
N ILE A 468 -5.44 23.11 43.59
CA ILE A 468 -5.12 24.54 43.69
C ILE A 468 -5.12 25.29 42.35
N LEU A 469 -5.22 24.61 41.19
CA LEU A 469 -5.45 25.29 39.91
C LEU A 469 -6.68 24.71 39.24
N GLY A 470 -7.76 25.48 39.33
CA GLY A 470 -9.10 25.11 38.88
C GLY A 470 -9.14 24.62 37.44
N ALA A 471 -10.11 23.74 37.19
CA ALA A 471 -10.45 23.14 35.92
C ALA A 471 -10.36 24.14 34.75
N ILE A 472 -9.48 23.82 33.81
CA ILE A 472 -9.33 24.46 32.52
C ILE A 472 -9.69 23.40 31.45
N PRO A 473 -10.93 23.36 30.93
CA PRO A 473 -11.42 22.31 30.02
C PRO A 473 -10.79 22.27 28.62
N TRP A 474 -9.87 23.17 28.27
CA TRP A 474 -9.36 23.34 26.90
C TRP A 474 -8.03 22.62 26.59
N TRP A 475 -7.49 21.82 27.52
CA TRP A 475 -6.22 21.12 27.36
C TRP A 475 -6.15 19.98 26.30
N PRO A 476 -7.24 19.31 25.85
CA PRO A 476 -7.13 18.19 24.90
C PRO A 476 -6.72 18.58 23.47
N HIS A 477 -7.17 19.74 22.97
CA HIS A 477 -6.97 20.12 21.56
C HIS A 477 -5.51 20.50 21.24
N GLN A 478 -4.80 21.10 22.19
CA GLN A 478 -3.45 21.62 21.94
C GLN A 478 -2.42 20.50 21.78
N LYS A 479 -2.60 19.33 22.43
CA LYS A 479 -1.71 18.17 22.28
C LYS A 479 -1.85 17.51 20.89
N ARG A 480 -3.09 17.41 20.36
CA ARG A 480 -3.36 16.79 19.04
C ARG A 480 -2.78 17.61 17.88
N ASN A 481 -2.88 18.94 17.95
CA ASN A 481 -2.24 19.80 16.95
C ASN A 481 -0.72 19.61 16.91
N LYS A 482 -0.07 19.42 18.07
CA LYS A 482 1.38 19.15 18.12
C LYS A 482 1.73 17.81 17.48
N LEU A 483 0.96 16.75 17.73
CA LEU A 483 1.18 15.44 17.11
C LEU A 483 1.11 15.53 15.58
N PHE A 484 0.05 16.16 15.04
CA PHE A 484 -0.08 16.34 13.59
C PHE A 484 1.17 17.01 13.00
N TRP A 485 1.65 18.10 13.60
CA TRP A 485 2.84 18.79 13.08
C TRP A 485 4.13 17.96 13.22
N ILE A 486 4.24 17.14 14.27
CA ILE A 486 5.35 16.20 14.42
C ILE A 486 5.33 15.17 13.30
N VAL A 487 4.18 14.56 13.02
CA VAL A 487 4.07 13.56 11.94
C VAL A 487 4.22 14.22 10.57
N TYR A 488 3.63 15.39 10.34
CA TYR A 488 3.86 16.19 9.13
C TYR A 488 5.36 16.44 8.90
N ALA A 489 6.09 16.86 9.94
CA ALA A 489 7.53 17.10 9.84
C ALA A 489 8.31 15.81 9.56
N LYS A 490 7.95 14.69 10.21
CA LYS A 490 8.50 13.36 9.94
C LYS A 490 8.29 12.98 8.47
N ASP A 491 7.07 13.05 7.97
CA ASP A 491 6.72 12.65 6.60
C ASP A 491 7.42 13.50 5.56
N VAL A 492 7.51 14.82 5.78
CA VAL A 492 8.29 15.71 4.92
C VAL A 492 9.77 15.33 4.94
N PHE A 493 10.36 15.07 6.10
CA PHE A 493 11.76 14.67 6.21
C PHE A 493 12.03 13.33 5.49
N CYS A 494 11.20 12.30 5.75
CA CYS A 494 11.30 11.00 5.10
C CYS A 494 11.07 11.12 3.59
N THR A 495 10.13 11.94 3.13
CA THR A 495 9.91 12.22 1.69
C THR A 495 11.12 12.90 1.06
N LEU A 496 11.70 13.91 1.71
CA LEU A 496 12.88 14.59 1.19
C LEU A 496 14.07 13.64 1.13
N ALA A 497 14.23 12.77 2.13
CA ALA A 497 15.27 11.74 2.12
C ALA A 497 15.08 10.76 0.95
N THR A 498 13.87 10.23 0.74
CA THR A 498 13.61 9.29 -0.37
C THR A 498 13.74 9.95 -1.73
N LEU A 499 13.26 11.19 -1.90
CA LEU A 499 13.46 11.97 -3.12
C LEU A 499 14.93 12.29 -3.38
N LEU A 500 15.71 12.60 -2.34
CA LEU A 500 17.15 12.82 -2.45
C LEU A 500 17.85 11.54 -2.93
N PHE A 501 17.54 10.39 -2.33
CA PHE A 501 18.10 9.11 -2.80
C PHE A 501 17.70 8.81 -4.26
N LEU A 502 16.46 9.11 -4.64
CA LEU A 502 16.00 8.97 -6.03
C LEU A 502 16.79 9.89 -6.98
N ILE A 503 17.04 11.14 -6.59
CA ILE A 503 17.84 12.08 -7.37
C ILE A 503 19.29 11.59 -7.47
N LEU A 504 19.89 11.12 -6.38
CA LEU A 504 21.27 10.59 -6.35
C LEU A 504 21.43 9.33 -7.21
N ALA A 505 20.43 8.43 -7.20
CA ALA A 505 20.42 7.26 -8.06
C ALA A 505 20.35 7.64 -9.54
N VAL A 506 19.48 8.60 -9.90
CA VAL A 506 19.30 9.05 -11.29
C VAL A 506 20.45 9.92 -11.78
N SER A 507 21.06 10.73 -10.91
CA SER A 507 22.18 11.61 -11.26
C SER A 507 23.47 10.83 -11.53
N GLY A 508 23.55 9.58 -11.07
CA GLY A 508 24.70 8.70 -11.30
C GLY A 508 25.65 8.59 -10.12
N CYS A 509 25.34 9.17 -8.96
CA CYS A 509 26.18 9.07 -7.77
C CYS A 509 26.40 7.62 -7.30
N LEU A 510 25.43 6.72 -7.59
CA LEU A 510 25.56 5.28 -7.30
C LEU A 510 26.35 4.50 -8.37
N ASN A 511 26.89 5.20 -9.38
CA ASN A 511 27.78 4.63 -10.39
C ASN A 511 29.22 5.03 -10.10
N ALA A 512 29.65 4.68 -8.88
CA ALA A 512 31.04 4.76 -8.45
C ALA A 512 31.73 3.41 -8.69
N CYS A 513 33.06 3.42 -8.82
CA CYS A 513 33.85 2.19 -8.97
C CYS A 513 33.50 1.16 -7.89
N SER A 514 33.47 1.56 -6.62
CA SER A 514 33.14 0.68 -5.49
C SER A 514 31.80 -0.07 -5.61
N CYS A 515 30.83 0.49 -6.34
CA CYS A 515 29.55 -0.16 -6.58
C CYS A 515 29.63 -1.26 -7.63
N TRP A 516 30.59 -1.19 -8.54
CA TRP A 516 30.79 -2.12 -9.67
C TRP A 516 32.05 -2.97 -9.53
N MET A 517 32.73 -2.89 -8.39
CA MET A 517 33.85 -3.74 -8.03
C MET A 517 33.36 -5.06 -7.45
N ASP A 518 33.98 -6.14 -7.89
CA ASP A 518 33.94 -7.44 -7.26
C ASP A 518 35.28 -7.72 -6.54
N PRO A 519 35.27 -8.19 -5.28
CA PRO A 519 36.51 -8.45 -4.54
C PRO A 519 37.43 -9.49 -5.18
N GLU A 520 36.88 -10.44 -5.94
CA GLU A 520 37.64 -11.56 -6.51
C GLU A 520 38.05 -11.32 -7.97
N THR A 521 37.28 -10.50 -8.70
CA THR A 521 37.45 -10.34 -10.15
C THR A 521 37.71 -8.90 -10.59
N GLY A 522 37.71 -7.94 -9.67
CA GLY A 522 37.96 -6.53 -9.95
C GLY A 522 36.74 -5.80 -10.50
N LEU A 523 36.97 -4.74 -11.29
CA LEU A 523 35.87 -3.97 -11.89
C LEU A 523 35.09 -4.84 -12.90
N ILE A 524 33.80 -5.04 -12.65
CA ILE A 524 32.91 -5.76 -13.56
C ILE A 524 32.33 -4.80 -14.60
N LEU A 525 32.61 -5.09 -15.86
CA LEU A 525 32.15 -4.32 -17.02
C LEU A 525 31.28 -5.21 -17.91
N PRO A 526 30.13 -4.71 -18.41
CA PRO A 526 29.21 -5.50 -19.23
C PRO A 526 29.81 -5.96 -20.55
N GLN A 527 30.87 -5.30 -21.04
CA GLN A 527 31.56 -5.67 -22.29
C GLN A 527 32.47 -6.90 -22.15
N ARG A 528 32.73 -7.39 -20.94
CA ARG A 528 33.54 -8.60 -20.74
C ARG A 528 32.75 -9.82 -21.26
N PRO A 529 33.31 -10.70 -22.10
CA PRO A 529 32.53 -11.73 -22.80
C PRO A 529 31.73 -12.68 -21.89
N ASP A 530 32.29 -13.03 -20.73
CA ASP A 530 31.65 -13.85 -19.71
C ASP A 530 30.49 -13.12 -19.02
N ILE A 531 30.62 -11.81 -18.80
CA ILE A 531 29.57 -10.97 -18.21
C ILE A 531 28.48 -10.65 -19.23
N ASP A 532 28.83 -10.39 -20.49
CA ASP A 532 27.88 -10.14 -21.58
C ASP A 532 26.95 -11.34 -21.77
N GLY A 533 27.51 -12.55 -21.87
CA GLY A 533 26.72 -13.79 -21.98
C GLY A 533 25.77 -13.99 -20.80
N LEU A 534 26.25 -13.74 -19.57
CA LEU A 534 25.43 -13.82 -18.36
C LEU A 534 24.32 -12.76 -18.34
N LEU A 535 24.64 -11.51 -18.70
CA LEU A 535 23.67 -10.42 -18.77
C LEU A 535 22.58 -10.70 -19.79
N ARG A 536 22.93 -11.16 -20.99
CA ARG A 536 21.96 -11.54 -22.03
C ARG A 536 21.04 -12.66 -21.55
N TYR A 537 21.60 -13.70 -20.91
CA TYR A 537 20.80 -14.77 -20.35
C TYR A 537 19.79 -14.25 -19.33
N ARG A 538 20.24 -13.44 -18.36
CA ARG A 538 19.37 -12.89 -17.32
C ARG A 538 18.33 -11.90 -17.85
N LEU A 539 18.70 -11.07 -18.81
CA LEU A 539 17.80 -10.13 -19.47
C LEU A 539 16.62 -10.85 -20.09
N HIS A 540 16.85 -12.00 -20.74
CA HIS A 540 15.80 -12.76 -21.40
C HIS A 540 14.97 -13.65 -20.45
N HIS A 541 15.56 -14.11 -19.34
CA HIS A 541 14.93 -15.14 -18.50
C HIS A 541 14.66 -14.68 -17.05
N GLU A 542 15.67 -14.18 -16.35
CA GLU A 542 15.58 -13.91 -14.91
C GLU A 542 14.94 -12.55 -14.60
N TYR A 543 15.42 -11.48 -15.23
CA TYR A 543 14.96 -10.11 -14.91
C TYR A 543 13.46 -9.91 -15.19
N PRO A 544 12.92 -10.35 -16.34
CA PRO A 544 11.48 -10.24 -16.57
C PRO A 544 10.68 -11.06 -15.55
N ALA A 545 11.18 -12.22 -15.12
CA ALA A 545 10.51 -13.03 -14.11
C ALA A 545 10.38 -12.27 -12.78
N TYR A 546 11.45 -11.65 -12.27
CA TYR A 546 11.38 -10.84 -11.04
C TYR A 546 10.41 -9.66 -11.19
N ILE A 547 10.51 -8.92 -12.31
CA ILE A 547 9.66 -7.74 -12.57
C ILE A 547 8.19 -8.13 -12.64
N TYR A 548 7.85 -9.16 -13.43
CA TYR A 548 6.46 -9.57 -13.64
C TYR A 548 5.86 -10.29 -12.45
N VAL A 549 6.64 -11.03 -11.67
CA VAL A 549 6.17 -11.60 -10.40
C VAL A 549 5.89 -10.48 -9.40
N GLY A 550 6.82 -9.53 -9.23
CA GLY A 550 6.61 -8.37 -8.34
C GLY A 550 5.39 -7.55 -8.74
N LEU A 551 5.28 -7.16 -10.02
CA LEU A 551 4.11 -6.46 -10.54
C LEU A 551 2.82 -7.27 -10.41
N GLY A 552 2.87 -8.57 -10.72
CA GLY A 552 1.71 -9.46 -10.67
C GLY A 552 1.16 -9.58 -9.26
N MET A 553 2.03 -9.64 -8.25
CA MET A 553 1.61 -9.63 -6.85
C MET A 553 0.86 -8.34 -6.48
N GLU A 554 1.37 -7.18 -6.89
CA GLU A 554 0.72 -5.89 -6.61
C GLU A 554 -0.58 -5.69 -7.40
N LEU A 555 -0.66 -6.16 -8.64
CA LEU A 555 -1.81 -5.96 -9.53
C LEU A 555 -2.92 -6.98 -9.33
N VAL A 556 -2.58 -8.19 -8.87
CA VAL A 556 -3.53 -9.29 -8.78
C VAL A 556 -3.77 -9.63 -7.32
N VAL A 557 -2.73 -9.94 -6.54
CA VAL A 557 -2.91 -10.45 -5.18
C VAL A 557 -3.49 -9.37 -4.27
N VAL A 558 -2.96 -8.13 -4.30
CA VAL A 558 -3.47 -7.07 -3.42
C VAL A 558 -4.94 -6.72 -3.73
N PRO A 559 -5.35 -6.45 -4.99
CA PRO A 559 -6.75 -6.23 -5.31
C PRO A 559 -7.64 -7.43 -4.99
N LEU A 560 -7.18 -8.66 -5.17
CA LEU A 560 -7.95 -9.86 -4.81
C LEU A 560 -8.14 -9.99 -3.30
N VAL A 561 -7.12 -9.71 -2.48
CA VAL A 561 -7.21 -9.74 -1.02
C VAL A 561 -8.18 -8.66 -0.54
N VAL A 562 -8.08 -7.45 -1.09
CA VAL A 562 -9.01 -6.34 -0.79
C VAL A 562 -10.43 -6.71 -1.20
N TRP A 563 -10.58 -7.20 -2.43
CA TRP A 563 -11.84 -7.68 -2.98
C TRP A 563 -12.43 -8.84 -2.20
N TRP A 564 -11.64 -9.66 -1.52
CA TRP A 564 -12.17 -10.78 -0.75
C TRP A 564 -12.62 -10.35 0.64
N ASN A 565 -11.89 -9.43 1.27
CA ASN A 565 -12.08 -9.05 2.68
C ASN A 565 -12.99 -7.84 2.89
N TYR A 566 -13.09 -6.89 1.95
CA TYR A 566 -13.76 -5.60 2.16
C TYR A 566 -14.94 -5.36 1.23
N THR A 567 -15.76 -6.36 1.03
CA THR A 567 -16.63 -6.39 -0.16
C THR A 567 -17.84 -5.51 -0.05
N ASP A 568 -18.35 -5.36 1.16
CA ASP A 568 -19.45 -4.44 1.41
C ASP A 568 -18.94 -3.01 1.42
N ALA A 569 -17.73 -2.77 1.92
CA ALA A 569 -17.06 -1.47 1.75
C ALA A 569 -16.87 -1.10 0.28
N LEU A 570 -16.39 -2.03 -0.55
CA LEU A 570 -16.29 -1.81 -2.01
C LEU A 570 -17.64 -1.51 -2.64
N ARG A 571 -18.72 -2.16 -2.18
CA ARG A 571 -20.07 -1.87 -2.67
C ARG A 571 -20.56 -0.48 -2.27
N VAL A 572 -20.22 -0.02 -1.07
CA VAL A 572 -20.54 1.32 -0.58
C VAL A 572 -19.78 2.37 -1.39
N TYR A 573 -18.46 2.22 -1.53
CA TYR A 573 -17.64 3.24 -2.21
C TYR A 573 -17.77 3.24 -3.74
N VAL A 574 -18.07 2.10 -4.38
CA VAL A 574 -18.27 1.99 -5.85
C VAL A 574 -19.77 2.11 -6.22
N GLN A 575 -20.56 2.76 -5.36
CA GLN A 575 -21.95 3.12 -5.68
C GLN A 575 -21.95 4.26 -6.71
N ARG A 576 -22.81 4.15 -7.74
CA ARG A 576 -23.09 5.22 -8.69
C ARG A 576 -24.22 6.12 -8.18
N ASP A 577 -24.37 7.27 -8.81
CA ASP A 577 -25.48 8.22 -8.64
C ASP A 577 -26.85 7.64 -9.00
N ASP A 578 -26.92 6.64 -9.88
CA ASP A 578 -28.16 5.89 -10.17
C ASP A 578 -28.51 4.83 -9.11
N GLY A 579 -27.66 4.66 -8.09
CA GLY A 579 -27.76 3.65 -7.04
C GLY A 579 -27.45 2.22 -7.51
N GLU A 580 -27.09 2.01 -8.77
CA GLU A 580 -26.53 0.76 -9.23
C GLU A 580 -25.02 0.70 -8.94
N SER A 581 -24.50 -0.51 -8.76
CA SER A 581 -23.05 -0.72 -8.74
C SER A 581 -22.59 -1.01 -10.16
N ASN A 582 -21.50 -0.38 -10.61
CA ASN A 582 -20.82 -0.73 -11.86
C ASN A 582 -20.49 -2.24 -11.98
N TRP A 583 -20.50 -2.95 -10.85
CA TRP A 583 -20.09 -4.34 -10.73
C TRP A 583 -21.25 -5.31 -10.43
N ARG A 584 -22.50 -4.92 -10.73
CA ARG A 584 -23.71 -5.72 -10.44
C ARG A 584 -23.57 -7.20 -10.84
N ASP A 585 -23.09 -7.48 -12.04
CA ASP A 585 -22.95 -8.86 -12.52
C ASP A 585 -21.75 -9.60 -11.91
N TYR A 586 -20.66 -8.89 -11.59
CA TYR A 586 -19.50 -9.47 -10.91
C TYR A 586 -19.86 -9.96 -9.49
N TRP A 587 -20.73 -9.26 -8.78
CA TRP A 587 -21.19 -9.69 -7.46
C TRP A 587 -21.97 -11.01 -7.51
N LYS A 588 -22.72 -11.26 -8.59
CA LYS A 588 -23.40 -12.55 -8.80
C LYS A 588 -22.39 -13.69 -8.95
N ILE A 589 -21.33 -13.48 -9.72
CA ILE A 589 -20.25 -14.46 -9.92
C ILE A 589 -19.59 -14.80 -8.58
N ARG A 590 -19.23 -13.80 -7.77
CA ARG A 590 -18.62 -14.04 -6.46
C ARG A 590 -19.54 -14.80 -5.51
N ASN A 591 -20.83 -14.43 -5.45
CA ASN A 591 -21.80 -15.17 -4.63
C ASN A 591 -21.93 -16.63 -5.10
N SER A 592 -21.72 -16.90 -6.39
CA SER A 592 -21.64 -18.28 -6.91
C SER A 592 -20.35 -18.98 -6.47
N LEU A 593 -19.19 -18.34 -6.64
CA LEU A 593 -17.87 -18.89 -6.28
C LEU A 593 -17.74 -19.14 -4.78
N SER A 594 -18.16 -18.21 -3.93
CA SER A 594 -18.14 -18.37 -2.46
C SER A 594 -19.04 -19.53 -2.00
N ARG A 595 -20.21 -19.71 -2.63
CA ARG A 595 -21.07 -20.88 -2.39
C ARG A 595 -20.40 -22.18 -2.85
N GLY A 596 -19.72 -22.16 -3.99
CA GLY A 596 -18.92 -23.29 -4.48
C GLY A 596 -17.77 -23.65 -3.53
N TRP A 597 -17.00 -22.66 -3.10
CA TRP A 597 -15.88 -22.81 -2.17
C TRP A 597 -16.34 -23.32 -0.80
N SER A 598 -17.45 -22.77 -0.26
CA SER A 598 -18.02 -23.22 1.00
C SER A 598 -18.58 -24.65 0.93
N LYS A 599 -18.98 -25.12 -0.26
CA LYS A 599 -19.31 -26.53 -0.48
C LYS A 599 -18.04 -27.38 -0.53
N LEU A 600 -17.01 -26.95 -1.25
CA LEU A 600 -15.72 -27.64 -1.34
C LEU A 600 -15.06 -27.81 0.03
N LEU A 601 -14.97 -26.75 0.83
CA LEU A 601 -14.43 -26.81 2.20
C LEU A 601 -15.24 -27.74 3.10
N ARG A 602 -16.57 -27.80 2.95
CA ARG A 602 -17.39 -28.78 3.67
C ARG A 602 -17.08 -30.21 3.24
N VAL A 603 -16.87 -30.46 1.96
CA VAL A 603 -16.46 -31.78 1.46
C VAL A 603 -15.07 -32.16 1.99
N LEU A 604 -14.10 -31.23 1.97
CA LEU A 604 -12.76 -31.47 2.50
C LEU A 604 -12.75 -31.68 4.03
N LYS A 605 -13.63 -30.97 4.76
CA LYS A 605 -13.77 -31.14 6.21
C LYS A 605 -14.41 -32.47 6.58
N VAL A 606 -15.48 -32.88 5.87
CA VAL A 606 -16.13 -34.18 6.06
C VAL A 606 -15.17 -35.34 5.74
N GLY A 607 -14.20 -35.15 4.83
CA GLY A 607 -13.15 -36.14 4.57
C GLY A 607 -12.09 -36.25 5.67
N ASN A 608 -11.98 -35.26 6.55
CA ASN A 608 -10.98 -35.23 7.62
C ASN A 608 -11.56 -35.61 9.00
N ASP A 609 -12.88 -35.57 9.14
CA ASP A 609 -13.61 -36.12 10.30
C ASP A 609 -13.89 -37.63 10.16
N GLY A 610 -13.13 -38.32 9.30
CA GLY A 610 -13.20 -39.76 9.12
C GLY A 610 -12.94 -40.48 10.44
N ASP A 611 -14.02 -40.99 11.02
CA ASP A 611 -14.11 -42.05 12.03
C ASP A 611 -12.77 -42.63 12.49
N ALA A 612 -12.11 -41.93 13.42
CA ALA A 612 -11.42 -42.61 14.52
C ALA A 612 -12.47 -43.08 15.55
N SER A 613 -13.50 -43.79 15.09
CA SER A 613 -14.24 -44.68 15.95
C SER A 613 -13.28 -45.82 16.29
N PRO A 614 -12.94 -46.07 17.58
CA PRO A 614 -12.19 -47.26 17.92
C PRO A 614 -12.99 -48.44 17.39
N VAL A 615 -12.39 -49.23 16.50
CA VAL A 615 -12.93 -50.53 16.12
C VAL A 615 -13.08 -51.30 17.43
N ALA A 616 -14.31 -51.37 17.94
CA ALA A 616 -14.67 -52.31 18.97
C ALA A 616 -14.41 -53.69 18.37
N LEU A 617 -13.32 -54.32 18.77
CA LEU A 617 -13.11 -55.75 18.58
C LEU A 617 -14.35 -56.43 19.16
N GLY A 618 -15.20 -56.94 18.27
CA GLY A 618 -16.30 -57.81 18.67
C GLY A 618 -15.76 -58.99 19.48
N PRO A 619 -16.57 -59.60 20.35
CA PRO A 619 -16.16 -60.78 21.10
C PRO A 619 -15.66 -61.86 20.14
N LEU A 620 -14.44 -62.33 20.39
CA LEU A 620 -13.85 -63.47 19.68
C LEU A 620 -14.76 -64.70 19.83
N PRO A 621 -14.96 -65.51 18.78
CA PRO A 621 -15.71 -66.76 18.88
C PRO A 621 -15.05 -67.72 19.87
N GLU A 622 -15.86 -68.33 20.74
CA GLU A 622 -15.46 -69.26 21.82
C GLU A 622 -14.74 -70.55 21.35
N ASP A 623 -14.62 -70.79 20.03
CA ASP A 623 -14.08 -72.04 19.48
C ASP A 623 -12.59 -71.99 19.06
N SER A 624 -11.79 -71.08 19.62
CA SER A 624 -10.36 -70.96 19.27
C SER A 624 -9.37 -71.15 20.44
N GLN A 625 -9.80 -71.76 21.55
CA GLN A 625 -8.93 -72.11 22.69
C GLN A 625 -8.26 -73.50 22.62
N SER A 626 -8.36 -74.25 21.53
CA SER A 626 -7.88 -75.65 21.47
C SER A 626 -6.58 -75.89 20.67
N LEU A 627 -5.83 -74.86 20.28
CA LEU A 627 -4.65 -75.04 19.39
C LEU A 627 -3.33 -74.36 19.84
N LEU A 628 -3.21 -73.98 21.12
CA LEU A 628 -1.94 -73.52 21.71
C LEU A 628 -1.53 -74.34 22.93
N GLN A 629 -1.40 -75.66 22.72
CA GLN A 629 -0.56 -76.55 23.51
C GLN A 629 0.23 -77.47 22.57
N ALA A 630 1.27 -76.94 21.92
CA ALA A 630 2.33 -77.77 21.34
C ALA A 630 3.54 -76.90 20.91
N GLY A 631 4.70 -77.17 21.53
CA GLY A 631 6.04 -76.80 21.02
C GLY A 631 6.54 -75.42 21.46
N GLY A 632 7.61 -75.24 22.24
CA GLY A 632 8.76 -76.12 22.48
C GLY A 632 9.98 -75.64 21.70
N THR A 633 10.91 -74.98 22.42
CA THR A 633 12.37 -74.91 22.20
C THR A 633 12.93 -74.46 20.85
N SER A 634 13.57 -73.29 20.83
CA SER A 634 15.02 -73.09 20.59
C SER A 634 15.38 -71.63 20.76
#